data_AF-A0A7X7D541-F1
#
_entry.id   AF-A0A7X7D541-F1
#
_cell.length_a   1.000
_cell.length_b   1.000
_cell.length_c   1.000
_cell.angle_alpha   90.00
_cell.angle_beta   90.00
_cell.angle_gamma   90.00
#
_symmetry.space_group_name_H-M   'P 1'
#
loop_
_entity.id
_entity.type
_entity.pdbx_description
1 polymer ?
#
loop_
_entity_poly.entity_id
_entity_poly.type
_entity_poly.pdbx_seq_one_letter_code
_entity_poly.pdbx_strand_id
1 'polypeptide(L)'
;MTQNGNSQGGQNGQGGGGSSRRKQRRRSGNRGRSVDLWRPVPQLPDPEPIVPASDPGILLRSLGSPPLQGQGSQAEHAFELVIRRSAALASALAAASGLLSQPGEDD
;
A
#
# COMPACT_ATOMS: atom_id res chain seq x y z
N MET A 1 -35.93 59.33 48.76
CA MET A 1 -35.46 60.72 48.57
C MET A 1 -33.96 60.62 48.26
N THR A 2 -33.35 60.99 47.14
CA THR A 2 -33.64 61.96 46.07
C THR A 2 -32.72 61.70 44.86
N GLN A 3 -33.29 61.89 43.66
CA GLN A 3 -32.75 62.50 42.43
C GLN A 3 -31.59 61.87 41.63
N ASN A 4 -31.99 61.37 40.44
CA ASN A 4 -31.51 61.70 39.08
C ASN A 4 -30.24 62.56 38.92
N GLY A 5 -29.32 62.06 38.08
CA GLY A 5 -28.39 62.85 37.28
C GLY A 5 -28.52 62.44 35.81
N ASN A 6 -28.95 63.38 34.97
CA ASN A 6 -29.30 63.22 33.55
C ASN A 6 -28.11 63.55 32.62
N SER A 7 -28.24 63.12 31.36
CA SER A 7 -27.65 63.68 30.11
C SER A 7 -26.15 63.45 29.86
N GLN A 8 -25.75 62.60 28.91
CA GLN A 8 -25.79 62.69 27.43
C GLN A 8 -24.58 63.42 26.82
N GLY A 9 -23.96 62.75 25.84
CA GLY A 9 -23.37 63.40 24.65
C GLY A 9 -21.88 63.18 24.42
N GLY A 10 -21.52 62.63 23.26
CA GLY A 10 -20.16 62.75 22.70
C GLY A 10 -19.67 61.56 21.88
N GLN A 11 -20.09 61.49 20.61
CA GLN A 11 -19.49 60.61 19.59
C GLN A 11 -18.13 61.17 19.13
N ASN A 12 -17.19 60.27 18.78
CA ASN A 12 -16.45 60.22 17.50
C ASN A 12 -14.96 59.90 17.65
N GLY A 13 -14.49 59.00 16.76
CA GLY A 13 -13.28 59.27 15.98
C GLY A 13 -12.09 58.32 16.12
N GLN A 14 -11.99 57.42 15.14
CA GLN A 14 -10.79 57.17 14.31
C GLN A 14 -9.56 56.43 14.91
N GLY A 15 -9.36 55.21 14.40
CA GLY A 15 -8.14 54.78 13.69
C GLY A 15 -6.80 54.88 14.42
N GLY A 16 -6.36 53.77 15.03
CA GLY A 16 -4.98 53.57 15.49
C GLY A 16 -4.54 52.14 15.26
N GLY A 17 -3.51 51.95 14.44
CA GLY A 17 -3.03 50.64 14.00
C GLY A 17 -2.31 49.82 15.07
N GLY A 18 -2.17 48.52 14.77
CA GLY A 18 -1.11 47.68 15.32
C GLY A 18 -1.45 46.88 16.58
N SER A 19 -2.03 45.70 16.40
CA SER A 19 -1.72 44.58 17.29
C SER A 19 -1.71 43.29 16.49
N SER A 20 -0.50 42.86 16.17
CA SER A 20 -0.09 41.48 15.93
C SER A 20 -1.01 40.49 16.66
N ARG A 21 -1.99 39.96 15.94
CA ARG A 21 -2.79 38.82 16.39
C ARG A 21 -2.68 37.75 15.34
N ARG A 22 -1.56 37.03 15.46
CA ARG A 22 -1.46 35.57 15.36
C ARG A 22 -2.77 34.95 14.87
N LYS A 23 -2.90 34.80 13.56
CA LYS A 23 -3.85 33.84 12.99
C LYS A 23 -3.16 33.17 11.82
N GLN A 24 -2.21 32.33 12.23
CA GLN A 24 -1.81 31.06 11.65
C GLN A 24 -2.93 30.52 10.74
N ARG A 25 -2.95 31.01 9.50
CA ARG A 25 -3.99 30.71 8.52
C ARG A 25 -3.70 29.32 7.99
N ARG A 26 -4.18 28.35 8.77
CA ARG A 26 -4.70 27.04 8.38
C ARG A 26 -4.18 26.56 7.02
N ARG A 27 -2.96 25.99 7.02
CA ARG A 27 -2.62 24.88 6.12
C ARG A 27 -3.45 23.67 6.52
N SER A 28 -4.74 23.73 6.21
CA SER A 28 -5.70 22.65 6.43
C SER A 28 -6.63 22.56 5.22
N GLY A 29 -6.08 22.77 4.02
CA GLY A 29 -6.71 22.32 2.80
C GLY A 29 -5.98 21.05 2.41
N ASN A 30 -6.69 19.93 2.44
CA ASN A 30 -6.22 18.63 1.96
C ASN A 30 -5.31 17.81 2.90
N ARG A 31 -5.74 17.61 4.16
CA ARG A 31 -5.36 16.35 4.82
C ARG A 31 -6.21 15.27 4.16
N GLY A 32 -5.57 14.45 3.33
CA GLY A 32 -6.23 13.29 2.72
C GLY A 32 -7.00 12.53 3.78
N ARG A 33 -8.23 12.10 3.46
CA ARG A 33 -9.06 11.32 4.39
C ARG A 33 -8.20 10.16 4.91
N SER A 34 -8.05 10.03 6.22
CA SER A 34 -7.35 8.90 6.83
C SER A 34 -8.09 7.64 6.45
N VAL A 35 -7.52 6.86 5.54
CA VAL A 35 -8.07 5.57 5.17
C VAL A 35 -7.86 4.66 6.36
N ASP A 36 -8.95 4.06 6.84
CA ASP A 36 -8.87 3.05 7.88
C ASP A 36 -8.30 1.77 7.26
N LEU A 37 -7.05 1.47 7.59
CA LEU A 37 -6.29 0.34 7.05
C LEU A 37 -6.79 -1.01 7.59
N TRP A 38 -7.61 -0.99 8.65
CA TRP A 38 -8.09 -2.18 9.36
C TRP A 38 -9.54 -2.52 9.07
N ARG A 39 -10.07 -2.03 7.93
CA ARG A 39 -11.42 -2.35 7.50
C ARG A 39 -11.58 -3.88 7.35
N PRO A 40 -12.74 -4.43 7.73
CA PRO A 40 -13.04 -5.84 7.49
C PRO A 40 -12.83 -6.19 6.01
N VAL A 41 -11.97 -7.18 5.77
CA VAL A 41 -11.70 -7.66 4.41
C VAL A 41 -12.93 -8.43 3.94
N PRO A 42 -13.51 -8.08 2.77
CA PRO A 42 -14.60 -8.85 2.21
C PRO A 42 -14.16 -10.30 1.96
N GLN A 43 -15.09 -11.25 2.01
CA GLN A 43 -14.77 -12.64 1.70
C GLN A 43 -14.24 -12.72 0.26
N LEU A 44 -13.08 -13.35 0.12
CA LEU A 44 -12.48 -13.66 -1.17
C LEU A 44 -13.22 -14.85 -1.80
N PRO A 45 -13.24 -14.95 -3.13
CA PRO A 45 -13.72 -16.15 -3.80
C PRO A 45 -12.84 -17.36 -3.44
N ASP A 46 -13.38 -18.55 -3.63
CA ASP A 46 -12.61 -19.78 -3.48
C ASP A 46 -11.42 -19.78 -4.47
N PRO A 47 -10.24 -20.24 -4.03
CA PRO A 47 -9.05 -20.28 -4.88
C PRO A 47 -9.21 -21.27 -6.04
N GLU A 48 -8.75 -20.87 -7.22
CA GLU A 48 -8.68 -21.76 -8.38
C GLU A 48 -7.56 -22.82 -8.22
N PRO A 49 -7.72 -24.01 -8.83
CA PRO A 49 -6.67 -25.02 -8.86
C PRO A 49 -5.38 -24.52 -9.53
N ILE A 50 -4.25 -24.93 -8.98
CA ILE A 50 -2.91 -24.58 -9.43
C ILE A 50 -2.38 -25.69 -10.32
N VAL A 51 -1.98 -25.32 -11.54
CA VAL A 51 -1.26 -26.19 -12.47
C VAL A 51 0.26 -26.01 -12.27
N PRO A 52 1.02 -27.06 -11.91
CA PRO A 52 2.46 -26.99 -11.84
C PRO A 52 3.10 -26.61 -13.18
N ALA A 53 4.12 -25.75 -13.13
CA ALA A 53 4.91 -25.44 -14.32
C ALA A 53 5.64 -26.70 -14.81
N SER A 54 5.50 -27.01 -16.10
CA SER A 54 6.22 -28.13 -16.74
C SER A 54 7.73 -27.94 -16.74
N ASP A 55 8.17 -26.69 -16.86
CA ASP A 55 9.58 -26.30 -16.80
C ASP A 55 9.75 -24.99 -16.00
N PRO A 56 10.00 -25.08 -14.68
CA PRO A 56 10.16 -23.91 -13.82
C PRO A 56 11.31 -22.97 -14.23
N GLY A 57 12.33 -23.49 -14.92
CA GLY A 57 13.52 -22.72 -15.30
C GLY A 57 13.37 -21.93 -16.60
N ILE A 58 12.25 -22.07 -17.32
CA ILE A 58 12.06 -21.44 -18.65
C ILE A 58 12.22 -19.92 -18.58
N LEU A 59 11.66 -19.29 -17.55
CA LEU A 59 11.72 -17.83 -17.38
C LEU A 59 13.16 -17.36 -17.15
N LEU A 60 13.94 -18.11 -16.37
CA LEU A 60 15.33 -17.77 -16.08
C LEU A 60 16.17 -17.81 -17.37
N ARG A 61 15.98 -18.84 -18.20
CA ARG A 61 16.65 -18.92 -19.51
C ARG A 61 16.21 -17.81 -20.47
N SER A 62 14.94 -17.43 -20.44
CA SER A 62 14.42 -16.34 -21.28
C SER A 62 15.00 -14.97 -20.92
N LEU A 63 15.36 -14.77 -19.64
CA LEU A 63 15.97 -13.52 -19.17
C LEU A 63 17.46 -13.42 -19.52
N GLY A 64 18.08 -14.54 -19.87
CA GLY A 64 19.50 -14.62 -20.21
C GLY A 64 20.42 -14.56 -18.99
N SER A 65 21.71 -14.36 -19.26
CA SER A 65 22.73 -14.36 -18.21
C SER A 65 22.58 -13.17 -17.25
N PRO A 66 22.65 -13.40 -15.93
CA PRO A 66 22.53 -12.34 -14.94
C PRO A 66 23.72 -11.39 -15.06
N PRO A 67 23.51 -10.07 -14.94
CA PRO A 67 24.55 -9.06 -15.10
C PRO A 67 25.46 -8.97 -13.85
N LEU A 68 26.10 -10.08 -13.49
CA LEU A 68 27.00 -10.20 -12.34
C LEU A 68 28.45 -10.32 -12.82
N GLN A 69 29.28 -9.37 -12.41
CA GLN A 69 30.68 -9.31 -12.84
C GLN A 69 31.45 -10.57 -12.37
N GLY A 70 31.95 -11.36 -13.32
CA GLY A 70 32.79 -12.53 -13.07
C GLY A 70 32.10 -13.75 -12.43
N GLN A 71 30.82 -13.66 -12.07
CA GLN A 71 30.07 -14.72 -11.36
C GLN A 71 28.77 -15.13 -12.07
N GLY A 72 28.57 -14.72 -13.32
CA GLY A 72 27.33 -14.96 -14.07
C GLY A 72 26.92 -16.44 -14.09
N SER A 73 27.82 -17.34 -14.46
CA SER A 73 27.52 -18.78 -14.56
C SER A 73 27.20 -19.43 -13.20
N GLN A 74 27.93 -19.06 -12.14
CA GLN A 74 27.67 -19.61 -10.80
C GLN A 74 26.33 -19.13 -10.25
N ALA A 75 25.96 -17.88 -10.53
CA ALA A 75 24.66 -17.33 -10.17
C ALA A 75 23.52 -17.96 -10.97
N GLU A 76 23.68 -18.21 -12.27
CA GLU A 76 22.70 -18.93 -13.08
C GLU A 76 22.37 -20.30 -12.47
N HIS A 77 23.39 -21.07 -12.09
CA HIS A 77 23.20 -22.36 -11.46
C HIS A 77 22.48 -22.26 -10.11
N ALA A 78 22.84 -21.28 -9.28
CA ALA A 78 22.19 -21.06 -7.99
C ALA A 78 20.71 -20.68 -8.17
N PHE A 79 20.40 -19.80 -9.13
CA PHE A 79 19.01 -19.41 -9.43
C PHE A 79 18.20 -20.59 -9.96
N GLU A 80 18.75 -21.40 -10.88
CA GLU A 80 18.05 -22.57 -11.41
C GLU A 80 17.70 -23.57 -10.29
N LEU A 81 18.64 -23.82 -9.37
CA LEU A 81 18.40 -24.69 -8.21
C LEU A 81 17.30 -24.15 -7.30
N VAL A 82 17.36 -22.87 -6.96
CA VAL A 82 16.36 -22.22 -6.09
C VAL A 82 14.98 -22.27 -6.74
N ILE A 83 14.87 -21.92 -8.02
CA ILE A 83 13.59 -21.90 -8.72
C ILE A 83 12.99 -23.31 -8.81
N ARG A 84 13.76 -24.32 -9.20
CA ARG A 84 13.28 -25.71 -9.26
C ARG A 84 12.82 -26.21 -7.90
N ARG A 85 13.58 -25.93 -6.84
CA ARG A 85 13.21 -26.34 -5.47
C ARG A 85 11.94 -25.62 -5.00
N SER A 86 11.83 -24.33 -5.29
CA SER A 86 10.67 -23.51 -4.91
C SER A 86 9.41 -23.98 -5.63
N ALA A 87 9.50 -24.28 -6.93
CA ALA A 87 8.39 -24.83 -7.70
C ALA A 87 7.92 -26.18 -7.14
N ALA A 88 8.86 -27.10 -6.85
CA ALA A 88 8.52 -28.39 -6.24
C ALA A 88 7.82 -28.23 -4.87
N LEU A 89 8.30 -27.29 -4.04
CA LEU A 89 7.69 -27.01 -2.74
C LEU A 89 6.29 -26.40 -2.91
N ALA A 90 6.13 -25.42 -3.80
CA ALA A 90 4.84 -24.82 -4.09
C ALA A 90 3.82 -25.87 -4.58
N SER A 91 4.21 -26.78 -5.47
CA SER A 91 3.36 -27.89 -5.92
C SER A 91 3.01 -28.85 -4.78
N ALA A 92 3.96 -29.17 -3.89
CA ALA A 92 3.69 -30.00 -2.72
C ALA A 92 2.73 -29.32 -1.73
N LEU A 93 2.86 -28.01 -1.55
CA LEU A 93 1.96 -27.22 -0.72
C LEU A 93 0.56 -27.17 -1.33
N ALA A 94 0.45 -26.93 -2.63
CA ALA A 94 -0.82 -26.96 -3.36
C ALA A 94 -1.50 -28.33 -3.23
N ALA A 95 -0.74 -29.43 -3.34
CA ALA A 95 -1.26 -30.77 -3.11
C ALA A 95 -1.78 -30.94 -1.67
N ALA A 96 -1.01 -30.50 -0.67
CA ALA A 96 -1.39 -30.59 0.74
C ALA A 96 -2.61 -29.75 1.09
N SER A 97 -2.85 -28.64 0.38
CA SER A 97 -4.03 -27.79 0.56
C SER A 97 -5.22 -28.18 -0.33
N GLY A 98 -5.11 -29.25 -1.14
CA GLY A 98 -6.16 -29.65 -2.07
C GLY A 98 -6.38 -28.68 -3.24
N LEU A 99 -5.39 -27.83 -3.54
CA LEU A 99 -5.43 -26.84 -4.63
C LEU A 99 -4.62 -27.28 -5.84
N LEU A 100 -4.11 -28.51 -5.89
CA LEU A 100 -3.41 -29.01 -7.07
C LEU A 100 -4.45 -29.43 -8.12
N SER A 101 -4.32 -28.91 -9.35
CA SER A 101 -5.18 -29.34 -10.46
C SER A 101 -5.08 -30.85 -10.69
N GLN A 102 -6.21 -31.53 -10.85
CA GLN A 102 -6.24 -32.96 -11.11
C GLN A 102 -6.05 -33.23 -12.61
N PRO A 103 -5.22 -34.21 -12.98
CA PRO A 103 -5.06 -34.57 -14.39
C PRO A 103 -6.38 -35.17 -14.90
N GLY A 104 -7.13 -34.40 -15.71
CA GLY A 104 -8.38 -34.81 -16.35
C GLY A 104 -9.62 -33.93 -16.09
N GLU A 105 -9.49 -32.81 -15.37
CA GLU A 105 -10.61 -31.86 -15.16
C GLU A 105 -10.76 -30.82 -16.30
N ASP A 106 -9.91 -30.86 -17.33
CA ASP A 106 -9.89 -29.93 -18.47
C ASP A 106 -10.34 -30.59 -19.81
N ASP A 107 -11.42 -31.38 -19.82
CA ASP A 107 -12.14 -31.82 -21.05
C ASP A 107 -13.50 -31.13 -21.18
#